data_AF-A0A963BHI1-F1
#
_entry.id   AF-A0A963BHI1-F1
#
_cell.length_a   1.000
_cell.length_b   1.000
_cell.length_c   1.000
_cell.angle_alpha   90.00
_cell.angle_beta   90.00
_cell.angle_gamma   90.00
#
_symmetry.space_group_name_H-M   'P 1'
#
loop_
_entity.id
_entity.type
_entity.pdbx_description
1 polymer ?
#
loop_
_entity_poly.entity_id
_entity_poly.type
_entity_poly.pdbx_seq_one_letter_code
_entity_poly.pdbx_strand_id
1 'polypeptide(L)'
;MYPEEMEVSTDSLLNRLESGVTGSPELSKAIMSALGWRWECIGCPGGGMWKDSRQVFHSGPLPKVSEQADAARKLIPENIFITAHEEPPGYWLVRLYAHRLHNGSDYSDPLVAGRARTLPLALCSAAIKLKSMEDPIDQPQSRN
;
A
#
# COMPACT_ATOMS: atom_id res chain seq x y z
N MET A 1 11.26 -9.42 26.76
CA MET A 1 9.93 -8.80 26.57
C MET A 1 10.07 -7.94 25.33
N TYR A 2 9.69 -8.47 24.16
CA TYR A 2 9.67 -7.65 22.95
C TYR A 2 8.46 -6.72 23.05
N PRO A 3 8.54 -5.45 22.63
CA PRO A 3 7.36 -4.60 22.60
C PRO A 3 6.35 -5.27 21.67
N GLU A 4 5.13 -5.47 22.16
CA GLU A 4 3.99 -5.85 21.34
C GLU A 4 3.92 -4.83 20.21
N GLU A 5 4.26 -5.27 18.98
CA GLU A 5 4.06 -4.45 17.79
C GLU A 5 2.56 -4.20 17.74
N MET A 6 2.16 -2.97 18.09
CA MET A 6 0.77 -2.54 18.06
C MET A 6 0.26 -2.83 16.64
N GLU A 7 -0.51 -3.91 16.49
CA GLU A 7 -1.07 -4.32 15.21
C GLU A 7 -1.99 -3.19 14.74
N VAL A 8 -1.45 -2.31 13.88
CA VAL A 8 -2.25 -1.26 13.26
C VAL A 8 -3.20 -1.97 12.30
N SER A 9 -4.48 -2.05 12.69
CA SER A 9 -5.50 -2.64 11.83
C SER A 9 -5.55 -1.91 10.48
N THR A 10 -5.82 -2.67 9.43
CA THR A 10 -5.92 -2.16 8.05
C THR A 10 -6.89 -0.98 7.95
N ASP A 11 -8.04 -1.03 8.63
CA ASP A 11 -9.03 0.05 8.65
C ASP A 11 -8.50 1.33 9.31
N SER A 12 -7.77 1.19 10.41
CA SER A 12 -7.13 2.33 11.09
C SER A 12 -6.08 2.99 10.19
N LEU A 13 -5.31 2.18 9.46
CA LEU A 13 -4.32 2.68 8.51
C LEU A 13 -4.98 3.39 7.32
N LEU A 14 -6.03 2.82 6.72
CA LEU A 14 -6.76 3.44 5.61
C LEU A 14 -7.36 4.80 5.99
N ASN A 15 -7.97 4.90 7.18
CA ASN A 15 -8.49 6.17 7.71
C ASN A 15 -7.38 7.23 7.87
N ARG A 16 -6.16 6.82 8.26
CA ARG A 16 -5.00 7.71 8.35
C ARG A 16 -4.52 8.19 6.98
N LEU A 17 -4.56 7.33 5.96
CA LEU A 17 -4.21 7.72 4.58
C LEU A 17 -5.21 8.73 4.01
N GLU A 18 -6.51 8.51 4.27
CA GLU A 18 -7.57 9.41 3.80
C GLU A 18 -7.54 10.78 4.47
N SER A 19 -7.16 10.83 5.76
CA SER A 19 -6.98 12.09 6.49
C SER A 19 -5.77 12.92 6.02
N GLY A 20 -4.85 12.31 5.26
CA GLY A 20 -3.78 13.02 4.56
C GLY A 20 -2.55 13.33 5.42
N VAL A 21 -2.30 12.56 6.48
CA VAL A 21 -1.05 12.67 7.23
C VAL A 21 0.10 12.18 6.35
N THR A 22 0.97 13.08 5.89
CA THR A 22 2.17 12.76 5.11
C THR A 22 3.45 13.05 5.90
N GLY A 23 4.59 12.49 5.49
CA GLY A 23 5.90 12.93 5.98
C GLY A 23 6.47 12.18 7.19
N SER A 24 5.77 11.15 7.68
CA SER A 24 6.24 10.34 8.81
C SER A 24 6.86 9.02 8.30
N PRO A 25 8.13 8.73 8.63
CA PRO A 25 8.75 7.43 8.38
C PRO A 25 7.93 6.26 8.96
N GLU A 26 7.27 6.50 10.11
CA GLU A 26 6.41 5.51 10.77
C GLU A 26 5.19 5.16 9.92
N LEU A 27 4.65 6.11 9.16
CA LEU A 27 3.54 5.83 8.26
C LEU A 27 4.00 4.95 7.08
N SER A 28 5.15 5.27 6.48
CA SER A 28 5.73 4.41 5.43
C SER A 28 6.01 3.00 5.95
N LYS A 29 6.52 2.87 7.17
CA LYS A 29 6.74 1.58 7.83
C LYS A 29 5.43 0.82 8.04
N ALA A 30 4.39 1.47 8.57
CA ALA A 30 3.08 0.86 8.79
C ALA A 30 2.43 0.37 7.49
N ILE A 31 2.50 1.17 6.40
CA ILE A 31 2.02 0.78 5.06
C ILE A 31 2.74 -0.46 4.56
N MET A 32 4.08 -0.47 4.66
CA MET A 32 4.89 -1.59 4.21
C MET A 32 4.60 -2.86 5.03
N SER A 33 4.49 -2.75 6.35
CA SER A 33 4.10 -3.87 7.22
C SER A 33 2.73 -4.44 6.87
N ALA A 34 1.73 -3.60 6.59
CA ALA A 34 0.39 -4.04 6.17
C ALA A 34 0.40 -4.79 4.83
N LEU A 35 1.38 -4.52 3.96
CA LEU A 35 1.59 -5.23 2.70
C LEU A 35 2.47 -6.48 2.84
N GLY A 36 2.82 -6.85 4.08
CA GLY A 36 3.67 -8.00 4.39
C GLY A 36 5.16 -7.76 4.19
N TRP A 37 5.60 -6.51 4.02
CA TRP A 37 7.02 -6.18 3.90
C TRP A 37 7.59 -6.00 5.30
N ARG A 38 8.78 -6.55 5.56
CA ARG A 38 9.42 -6.52 6.88
C ARG A 38 10.68 -5.68 6.86
N TRP A 39 10.80 -4.77 7.82
CA TRP A 39 12.03 -4.02 8.06
C TRP A 39 12.89 -4.77 9.06
N GLU A 40 14.13 -5.11 8.69
CA GLU A 40 15.10 -5.75 9.57
C GLU A 40 16.34 -4.86 9.70
N CYS A 41 16.55 -4.31 10.88
CA CYS A 41 17.77 -3.57 11.19
C CYS A 41 18.87 -4.56 11.57
N ILE A 42 19.51 -5.19 10.59
CA ILE A 42 20.63 -6.10 10.84
C ILE A 42 21.94 -5.33 10.66
N GLY A 43 22.55 -4.93 11.77
CA GLY A 43 24.01 -4.83 12.02
C GLY A 43 24.98 -4.28 10.96
N CYS A 44 24.54 -3.64 9.89
CA CYS A 44 25.41 -3.26 8.78
C CYS A 44 25.84 -1.78 8.86
N PRO A 45 27.12 -1.48 8.65
CA PRO A 45 27.60 -0.11 8.47
C PRO A 45 27.12 0.38 7.09
N GLY A 46 25.94 1.01 7.04
CA GLY A 46 25.34 1.47 5.79
C GLY A 46 23.81 1.62 5.78
N GLY A 47 23.12 1.18 6.83
CA GLY A 47 21.66 1.32 6.95
C GLY A 47 20.95 -0.04 7.02
N GLY A 48 19.67 0.00 7.41
CA GLY A 48 18.85 -1.21 7.56
C GLY A 48 18.56 -1.91 6.23
N MET A 49 18.10 -3.15 6.33
CA MET A 49 17.62 -3.92 5.19
C MET A 49 16.11 -4.06 5.30
N TRP A 50 15.44 -4.15 4.16
CA TRP A 50 14.02 -4.47 4.13
C TRP A 50 13.75 -5.60 3.16
N LYS A 51 12.77 -6.42 3.54
CA LYS A 51 12.34 -7.59 2.82
C LYS A 51 10.96 -7.30 2.25
N ASP A 52 10.83 -7.36 0.92
CA ASP A 52 9.53 -7.19 0.28
C ASP A 52 8.62 -8.43 0.45
N SER A 53 7.36 -8.32 0.01
CA SER A 53 6.40 -9.42 0.04
C SER A 53 6.82 -10.65 -0.78
N ARG A 54 7.79 -10.49 -1.69
CA ARG A 54 8.39 -11.56 -2.50
C ARG A 54 9.66 -12.12 -1.86
N GLN A 55 9.94 -11.74 -0.62
CA GLN A 55 11.12 -12.14 0.14
C GLN A 55 12.45 -11.65 -0.42
N VAL A 56 12.44 -10.64 -1.29
CA VAL A 56 13.67 -10.03 -1.83
C VAL A 56 14.20 -9.03 -0.81
N PHE A 57 15.49 -9.14 -0.50
CA PHE A 57 16.19 -8.21 0.38
C PHE A 57 16.67 -6.99 -0.40
N HIS A 58 16.41 -5.82 0.14
CA HIS A 58 16.83 -4.54 -0.39
C HIS A 58 17.68 -3.82 0.65
N SER A 59 18.86 -3.35 0.24
CA SER A 59 19.73 -2.53 1.07
C SER A 59 19.41 -1.04 0.86
N GLY A 60 19.39 -0.27 1.94
CA GLY A 60 19.24 1.19 1.88
C GLY A 60 18.11 1.74 2.75
N PRO A 61 17.82 3.06 2.64
CA PRO A 61 16.81 3.69 3.46
C PRO A 61 15.41 3.13 3.15
N LEU A 62 14.53 3.18 4.14
CA LEU A 62 13.11 2.82 3.98
C LEU A 62 12.51 3.62 2.81
N PRO A 63 11.83 2.96 1.86
CA PRO A 63 11.11 3.64 0.80
C PRO A 63 10.09 4.62 1.38
N LYS A 64 10.14 5.88 0.92
CA LYS A 64 9.22 6.95 1.36
C LYS A 64 7.86 6.85 0.66
N VAL A 65 7.17 5.73 0.80
CA VAL A 65 5.92 5.43 0.07
C VAL A 65 4.79 6.40 0.39
N SER A 66 4.79 7.02 1.59
CA SER A 66 3.80 8.04 1.95
C SER A 66 4.05 9.43 1.33
N GLU A 67 5.22 9.65 0.72
CA GLU A 67 5.65 10.96 0.20
C GLU A 67 5.95 10.92 -1.31
N GLN A 68 6.45 9.80 -1.81
CA GLN A 68 6.93 9.66 -3.19
C GLN A 68 6.03 8.73 -3.99
N ALA A 69 5.41 9.26 -5.05
CA ALA A 69 4.53 8.49 -5.93
C ALA A 69 5.25 7.32 -6.60
N ASP A 70 6.51 7.51 -7.00
CA ASP A 70 7.34 6.44 -7.59
C ASP A 70 7.61 5.30 -6.62
N ALA A 71 7.80 5.61 -5.33
CA ALA A 71 7.96 4.60 -4.30
C ALA A 71 6.63 3.87 -4.02
N ALA A 72 5.52 4.61 -3.92
CA ALA A 72 4.19 4.04 -3.72
C ALA A 72 3.74 3.16 -4.90
N ARG A 73 4.09 3.52 -6.14
CA ARG A 73 3.77 2.74 -7.35
C ARG A 73 4.37 1.34 -7.31
N LYS A 74 5.54 1.17 -6.70
CA LYS A 74 6.24 -0.13 -6.57
C LYS A 74 5.51 -1.09 -5.64
N LEU A 75 4.60 -0.60 -4.78
CA LEU A 75 3.75 -1.44 -3.94
C LEU A 75 2.69 -2.19 -4.75
N ILE A 76 2.37 -1.69 -5.95
CA ILE A 76 1.36 -2.28 -6.83
C ILE A 76 2.07 -3.17 -7.86
N PRO A 77 1.64 -4.43 -8.05
CA PRO A 77 2.24 -5.32 -9.04
C PRO A 77 2.30 -4.73 -10.45
N GLU A 78 3.34 -5.07 -11.22
CA GLU A 78 3.56 -4.51 -12.56
C GLU A 78 2.48 -4.91 -13.58
N ASN A 79 1.83 -6.05 -13.36
CA ASN A 79 0.71 -6.53 -14.18
C ASN A 79 -0.62 -5.83 -13.90
N ILE A 80 -0.67 -4.94 -12.90
CA ILE A 80 -1.87 -4.16 -12.59
C ILE A 80 -1.80 -2.80 -13.28
N PHE A 81 -2.86 -2.48 -14.00
CA PHE A 81 -3.04 -1.18 -14.63
C PHE A 81 -3.60 -0.18 -13.63
N ILE A 82 -3.11 1.06 -13.69
CA ILE A 82 -3.46 2.12 -12.76
C ILE A 82 -3.99 3.31 -13.54
N THR A 83 -5.13 3.83 -13.10
CA THR A 83 -5.57 5.18 -13.44
C THR A 83 -5.57 6.04 -12.18
N ALA A 84 -5.02 7.24 -12.27
CA ALA A 84 -5.04 8.21 -11.19
C ALA A 84 -5.56 9.53 -11.72
N HIS A 85 -6.54 10.11 -11.04
CA HIS A 85 -7.07 11.43 -11.36
C HIS A 85 -7.40 12.19 -10.08
N GLU A 86 -7.34 13.51 -10.17
CA GLU A 86 -7.71 14.40 -9.09
C GLU A 86 -9.23 14.64 -9.12
N GLU A 87 -9.91 14.38 -8.01
CA GLU A 87 -11.33 14.61 -7.80
C GLU A 87 -11.54 15.86 -6.94
N PRO A 88 -12.41 16.79 -7.38
CA PRO A 88 -12.78 17.95 -6.58
C PRO A 88 -13.57 17.55 -5.32
N PRO A 89 -13.34 18.20 -4.16
CA PRO A 89 -12.27 19.15 -3.86
C PRO A 89 -11.05 18.47 -3.21
N GLY A 90 -9.93 18.37 -3.95
CA GLY A 90 -8.60 18.12 -3.39
C GLY A 90 -8.29 16.68 -2.96
N TYR A 91 -8.85 15.69 -3.65
CA TYR A 91 -8.52 14.28 -3.42
C TYR A 91 -7.98 13.64 -4.69
N TRP A 92 -7.14 12.63 -4.52
CA TRP A 92 -6.73 11.73 -5.58
C TRP A 92 -7.55 10.44 -5.48
N LEU A 93 -8.12 10.03 -6.62
CA LEU A 93 -8.71 8.72 -6.78
C LEU A 93 -7.80 7.87 -7.67
N VAL A 94 -7.36 6.74 -7.13
CA VAL A 94 -6.56 5.73 -7.81
C VAL A 94 -7.41 4.48 -7.99
N ARG A 95 -7.54 4.01 -9.22
CA ARG A 95 -8.25 2.76 -9.56
C ARG A 95 -7.26 1.75 -10.15
N LEU A 96 -7.37 0.50 -9.69
CA LEU A 96 -6.53 -0.62 -10.11
C LEU A 96 -7.32 -1.61 -10.96
N TYR A 97 -6.74 -2.07 -12.07
CA TYR A 97 -7.40 -2.99 -13.00
C TYR A 97 -6.49 -4.20 -13.31
N ALA A 98 -7.09 -5.39 -13.37
CA ALA A 98 -6.39 -6.63 -13.73
C ALA A 98 -5.93 -6.66 -15.20
N HIS A 99 -6.72 -6.06 -16.09
CA HIS A 99 -6.50 -6.11 -17.54
C HIS A 99 -6.77 -4.74 -18.17
N ARG A 100 -6.00 -4.40 -19.20
CA ARG A 100 -6.28 -3.27 -20.08
C ARG A 100 -7.10 -3.78 -21.26
N LEU A 101 -8.30 -3.24 -21.45
CA LEU A 101 -9.08 -3.54 -22.65
C LEU A 101 -8.39 -2.92 -23.87
N HIS A 102 -8.19 -3.74 -24.90
CA HIS A 102 -7.33 -3.43 -26.05
C HIS A 102 -7.84 -2.30 -26.96
N ASN A 103 -9.04 -1.76 -26.74
CA ASN A 103 -9.73 -0.91 -27.71
C ASN A 103 -10.10 0.51 -27.24
N GLY A 104 -9.47 1.03 -26.18
CA GLY A 104 -9.66 2.43 -25.77
C GLY A 104 -11.05 2.78 -25.24
N SER A 105 -11.95 1.80 -25.10
CA SER A 105 -13.24 1.89 -24.43
C SER A 105 -13.12 1.32 -23.02
N ASP A 106 -13.61 2.10 -22.06
CA ASP A 106 -13.77 1.90 -20.61
C ASP A 106 -13.19 0.59 -20.03
N TYR A 107 -12.22 0.76 -19.12
CA TYR A 107 -11.68 -0.31 -18.28
C TYR A 107 -12.81 -1.18 -17.69
N SER A 108 -12.56 -2.49 -17.50
CA SER A 108 -13.44 -3.33 -16.68
C SER A 108 -13.65 -2.68 -15.30
N ASP A 109 -14.67 -3.10 -14.53
CA ASP A 109 -14.82 -2.62 -13.15
C ASP A 109 -13.47 -2.70 -12.40
N PRO A 110 -13.08 -1.62 -11.69
CA PRO A 110 -11.82 -1.61 -10.98
C PRO A 110 -11.84 -2.69 -9.91
N LEU A 111 -10.72 -3.43 -9.79
CA LEU A 111 -10.53 -4.40 -8.71
C LEU A 111 -10.68 -3.68 -7.37
N VAL A 112 -9.99 -2.56 -7.21
CA VAL A 112 -10.02 -1.72 -6.02
C VAL A 112 -9.85 -0.26 -6.38
N ALA A 113 -10.35 0.59 -5.49
CA ALA A 113 -10.15 2.03 -5.55
C ALA A 113 -9.57 2.56 -4.22
N GLY A 114 -8.43 3.25 -4.32
CA GLY A 114 -7.81 3.98 -3.22
C GLY A 114 -8.07 5.47 -3.34
N ARG A 115 -8.40 6.13 -2.23
CA ARG A 115 -8.61 7.57 -2.17
C ARG A 115 -7.74 8.17 -1.08
N ALA A 116 -7.15 9.32 -1.33
CA ALA A 116 -6.45 10.10 -0.31
C ALA A 116 -6.26 11.56 -0.76
N ARG A 117 -5.73 12.41 0.12
CA ARG A 117 -5.42 13.81 -0.21
C ARG A 117 -4.23 13.98 -1.18
N THR A 118 -3.35 13.00 -1.26
CA THR A 118 -2.18 13.05 -2.13
C THR A 118 -2.07 11.76 -2.94
N LEU A 119 -1.48 11.86 -4.13
CA LEU A 119 -1.28 10.71 -5.02
C LEU A 119 -0.52 9.54 -4.35
N PRO A 120 0.60 9.74 -3.62
CA PRO A 120 1.30 8.65 -2.95
C PRO A 120 0.41 7.91 -1.94
N LEU A 121 -0.38 8.65 -1.16
CA LEU A 121 -1.30 8.05 -0.17
C LEU A 121 -2.46 7.30 -0.84
N ALA A 122 -2.97 7.81 -1.97
CA ALA A 122 -4.03 7.14 -2.72
C ALA A 122 -3.53 5.83 -3.35
N LEU A 123 -2.28 5.81 -3.85
CA LEU A 123 -1.60 4.60 -4.30
C LEU A 123 -1.42 3.59 -3.17
N CYS A 124 -0.97 4.04 -1.99
CA CYS A 124 -0.84 3.17 -0.81
C CYS A 124 -2.19 2.60 -0.36
N SER A 125 -3.24 3.42 -0.34
CA SER A 125 -4.62 3.01 -0.02
C SER A 125 -5.11 1.93 -0.99
N ALA A 126 -4.85 2.10 -2.29
CA ALA A 126 -5.21 1.12 -3.31
C ALA A 126 -4.42 -0.18 -3.16
N ALA A 127 -3.11 -0.11 -2.89
CA ALA A 127 -2.26 -1.29 -2.69
C ALA A 127 -2.70 -2.12 -1.48
N ILE A 128 -3.03 -1.48 -0.35
CA ILE A 128 -3.52 -2.14 0.85
C ILE A 128 -4.83 -2.88 0.56
N LYS A 129 -5.78 -2.21 -0.10
CA LYS A 129 -7.06 -2.83 -0.48
C LYS A 129 -6.86 -4.01 -1.43
N LEU A 130 -5.93 -3.91 -2.37
CA LEU A 130 -5.59 -5.01 -3.28
C LEU A 130 -5.09 -6.23 -2.50
N LYS A 131 -4.17 -6.01 -1.54
CA LYS A 131 -3.64 -7.09 -0.70
C LYS A 131 -4.72 -7.77 0.13
N SER A 132 -5.67 -7.00 0.67
CA SER A 132 -6.83 -7.54 1.40
C SER A 132 -7.79 -8.37 0.54
N MET A 133 -7.72 -8.27 -0.79
CA MET A 133 -8.46 -9.17 -1.68
C MET A 133 -7.70 -10.47 -1.97
N GLU A 134 -6.36 -10.43 -1.98
CA GLU A 134 -5.50 -11.60 -2.21
C GLU A 134 -5.44 -12.52 -0.99
N ASP A 135 -5.48 -11.96 0.21
CA ASP A 135 -5.61 -12.72 1.46
C ASP A 135 -7.10 -12.74 1.86
N PRO A 136 -7.89 -13.76 1.48
CA PRO A 136 -9.22 -13.90 2.04
C PRO A 136 -9.05 -14.01 3.55
N ILE A 137 -9.58 -13.01 4.26
CA ILE A 137 -9.71 -13.03 5.72
C ILE A 137 -10.21 -14.43 6.07
N ASP A 138 -9.43 -15.14 6.89
CA ASP A 138 -9.84 -16.31 7.64
C ASP A 138 -11.05 -15.87 8.49
N GLN A 139 -12.22 -15.78 7.86
CA GLN A 139 -13.47 -15.60 8.57
C GLN A 139 -13.60 -16.88 9.39
N PRO A 140 -13.63 -16.81 10.74
CA PRO A 140 -14.04 -17.97 11.50
C PRO A 140 -15.46 -18.26 11.04
N GLN A 141 -15.63 -19.33 10.26
CA GLN A 141 -16.93 -19.89 9.96
C GLN A 141 -17.57 -20.20 11.31
N SER A 142 -18.43 -19.29 11.77
CA SER A 142 -19.35 -19.59 12.85
C SER A 142 -20.26 -20.70 12.34
N ARG A 143 -19.88 -21.93 12.68
CA ARG A 143 -20.75 -23.10 12.59
C ARG A 143 -21.93 -22.83 13.53
N ASN A 144 -23.09 -22.54 12.94
CA ASN A 144 -24.38 -22.81 13.55
C ASN A 144 -24.96 -24.05 12.88
#